data_AF-A0AA41RT58-F1
#
_entry.id   AF-A0AA41RT58-F1
#
_cell.length_a   1.000
_cell.length_b   1.000
_cell.length_c   1.000
_cell.angle_alpha   90.00
_cell.angle_beta   90.00
_cell.angle_gamma   90.00
#
_symmetry.space_group_name_H-M   'P 1'
#
loop_
_entity.id
_entity.type
_entity.pdbx_description
1 polymer ?
#
loop_
_entity_poly.entity_id
_entity_poly.type
_entity_poly.pdbx_seq_one_letter_code
_entity_poly.pdbx_strand_id
1 'polypeptide(L)' 'GCDASILLDDTKTFEGEKNALPNRNSVRGYELIDDIKADVERECPLTVSCVDILALAASEAVSL' A
#
# COMPACT_ATOMS: atom_id res chain seq x y z
N GLY A 1 -5.24 11.01 4.40
CA GLY A 1 -6.28 11.02 3.34
C GLY A 1 -6.22 9.67 2.65
N CYS A 2 -6.46 9.59 1.34
CA CYS A 2 -5.98 8.45 0.54
C CYS A 2 -4.66 8.90 -0.07
N ASP A 3 -3.54 8.60 0.59
CA ASP A 3 -2.20 9.09 0.23
C ASP A 3 -1.12 8.02 0.39
N ALA A 4 -1.55 6.76 0.58
CA ALA A 4 -0.70 5.59 0.81
C ALA A 4 0.19 5.66 2.07
N SER A 5 -0.07 6.57 3.01
CA SER A 5 0.68 6.67 4.28
C SER A 5 0.66 5.36 5.09
N ILE A 6 -0.43 4.59 4.99
CA ILE A 6 -0.58 3.29 5.66
C ILE A 6 0.41 2.22 5.19
N LEU A 7 1.03 2.40 4.02
CA LEU A 7 2.02 1.46 3.49
C LEU A 7 3.43 1.71 4.02
N LEU A 8 3.69 2.86 4.63
CA LEU A 8 5.02 3.23 5.10
C LEU A 8 5.38 2.48 6.37
N ASP A 9 6.57 1.88 6.37
CA ASP A 9 7.16 1.27 7.57
C ASP A 9 7.73 2.34 8.50
N ASP A 10 7.85 1.98 9.78
CA ASP A 10 8.53 2.81 10.76
C ASP A 10 10.00 3.02 10.37
N THR A 11 10.48 4.24 10.60
CA THR A 11 11.91 4.57 10.51
C THR A 11 12.37 5.18 11.82
N LYS A 12 13.67 5.50 11.93
CA LYS A 12 14.21 6.15 13.15
C LYS A 12 13.57 7.51 13.47
N THR A 13 12.97 8.16 12.48
CA THR A 13 12.45 9.54 12.60
C THR A 13 10.97 9.63 12.24
N PHE A 14 10.31 8.52 11.94
CA PHE A 14 8.92 8.49 11.50
C PHE A 14 8.24 7.23 12.04
N GLU A 15 7.14 7.41 12.75
CA GLU A 15 6.23 6.34 13.15
C GLU A 15 5.13 6.25 12.09
N GLY A 16 5.10 5.14 11.36
CA GLY A 16 4.11 4.85 10.34
C GLY A 16 2.80 4.35 10.94
N GLU A 17 1.80 4.18 10.09
CA GLU A 17 0.46 3.83 10.55
C GLU A 17 0.27 2.32 10.77
N LYS A 18 1.17 1.47 10.27
CA LYS A 18 1.07 0.00 10.41
C LYS A 18 0.98 -0.45 11.87
N ASN A 19 1.67 0.26 12.76
CA ASN A 19 1.70 -0.05 14.20
C ASN A 19 0.64 0.69 15.03
N ALA A 20 -0.20 1.52 14.40
CA ALA A 20 -1.30 2.17 15.08
C ALA A 20 -2.26 1.14 15.69
N LEU A 21 -2.87 1.45 16.84
CA LEU A 21 -3.78 0.56 17.56
C LEU A 21 -4.82 -0.17 16.69
N PRO A 22 -5.53 0.48 15.73
CA PRO A 22 -6.50 -0.21 14.90
C PRO A 22 -5.87 -1.11 13.81
N ASN A 23 -4.61 -0.87 13.43
CA ASN A 23 -3.96 -1.52 12.30
C ASN A 23 -3.08 -2.69 12.74
N ARG A 24 -2.42 -2.56 13.90
CA ARG A 24 -1.48 -3.54 14.43
C ARG A 24 -2.15 -4.90 14.63
N ASN A 25 -1.60 -5.93 13.98
CA ASN A 25 -2.15 -7.30 13.96
C ASN A 25 -3.58 -7.39 13.41
N SER A 26 -4.00 -6.45 12.55
CA SER A 26 -5.36 -6.37 12.00
C SER A 26 -5.34 -6.20 10.48
N VAL A 27 -4.77 -5.09 9.99
CA VAL A 27 -4.61 -4.82 8.56
C VAL A 27 -3.59 -5.81 7.98
N ARG A 28 -3.85 -6.26 6.75
CA ARG A 28 -3.10 -7.32 6.06
C ARG A 28 -3.06 -7.06 4.56
N GLY A 29 -2.17 -7.77 3.85
CA GLY A 29 -2.03 -7.68 2.40
C GLY A 29 -1.00 -6.67 1.93
N TYR A 30 -0.07 -6.25 2.80
CA TYR A 30 1.01 -5.33 2.42
C TYR A 30 1.91 -5.93 1.34
N GLU A 31 2.25 -7.22 1.49
CA GLU A 31 3.11 -7.96 0.57
C GLU A 31 2.48 -8.09 -0.82
N LEU A 32 1.15 -8.24 -0.88
CA LEU A 32 0.42 -8.26 -2.16
C LEU A 32 0.52 -6.91 -2.88
N ILE A 33 0.44 -5.79 -2.14
CA ILE A 33 0.60 -4.45 -2.72
C ILE A 33 2.04 -4.23 -3.20
N ASP A 34 3.04 -4.75 -2.47
CA ASP A 34 4.44 -4.70 -2.89
C ASP A 34 4.67 -5.48 -4.19
N ASP A 35 4.09 -6.68 -4.32
CA ASP A 35 4.17 -7.49 -5.54
C ASP A 35 3.53 -6.76 -6.74
N ILE A 36 2.32 -6.20 -6.56
CA ILE A 36 1.65 -5.41 -7.60
C ILE A 36 2.52 -4.22 -7.99
N LYS A 37 3.11 -3.51 -7.00
CA LYS A 37 3.96 -2.35 -7.27
C LYS A 37 5.21 -2.75 -8.05
N ALA A 38 5.85 -3.86 -7.69
CA ALA A 38 7.02 -4.37 -8.39
C ALA A 38 6.71 -4.73 -9.84
N ASP A 39 5.58 -5.40 -10.10
CA ASP A 39 5.14 -5.72 -11.45
C ASP A 39 4.81 -4.48 -12.27
N VAL A 40 4.10 -3.51 -11.67
CA VAL A 40 3.77 -2.25 -12.34
C VAL A 40 5.03 -1.44 -12.67
N GLU A 41 6.00 -1.35 -11.76
CA GLU A 41 7.27 -0.65 -12.01
C GLU A 41 8.12 -1.33 -13.09
N ARG A 42 8.00 -2.65 -13.25
CA ARG A 42 8.67 -3.39 -14.33
C ARG A 42 8.11 -3.03 -15.70
N GLU A 43 6.81 -2.74 -15.79
CA GLU A 43 6.14 -2.36 -17.04
C GLU A 43 6.21 -0.84 -17.32
N CYS A 44 6.01 -0.01 -16.29
CA CYS A 44 6.00 1.44 -16.40
C CYS A 44 6.71 2.13 -15.21
N PRO A 45 8.05 2.25 -15.27
CA PRO A 45 8.84 2.81 -14.18
C PRO A 45 8.40 4.22 -13.78
N LEU A 46 8.36 4.49 -12.47
CA LEU A 46 8.09 5.79 -11.85
C LEU A 46 6.80 6.48 -12.35
N THR A 47 5.82 5.72 -12.82
CA THR A 47 4.61 6.26 -13.46
C THR A 47 3.38 6.17 -12.55
N VAL A 48 3.15 5.02 -11.93
CA VAL A 48 1.93 4.78 -11.13
C VAL A 48 2.21 4.97 -9.65
N SER A 49 1.39 5.78 -8.97
CA SER A 49 1.55 6.04 -7.54
C SER A 49 1.04 4.87 -6.68
N CYS A 50 1.55 4.74 -5.45
CA CYS A 50 1.07 3.71 -4.53
C CYS A 50 -0.40 3.92 -4.10
N VAL A 51 -0.87 5.17 -4.08
CA VAL A 51 -2.28 5.46 -3.78
C VAL A 51 -3.20 4.98 -4.90
N ASP A 52 -2.80 5.14 -6.16
CA ASP A 52 -3.60 4.66 -7.30
C ASP A 52 -3.66 3.13 -7.32
N ILE A 53 -2.55 2.45 -7.01
CA ILE A 53 -2.53 0.99 -6.87
C ILE A 53 -3.50 0.53 -5.78
N LEU A 54 -3.50 1.17 -4.61
CA LEU A 54 -4.43 0.83 -3.53
C LEU A 54 -5.89 1.05 -3.94
N ALA A 55 -6.20 2.16 -4.61
CA ALA A 55 -7.54 2.47 -5.06
C ALA A 55 -8.06 1.45 -6.10
N LEU A 56 -7.22 1.10 -7.08
CA LEU A 56 -7.55 0.11 -8.11
C LEU A 56 -7.67 -1.30 -7.52
N ALA A 57 -6.72 -1.71 -6.67
CA ALA A 57 -6.77 -3.02 -6.02
C ALA A 57 -8.03 -3.18 -5.16
N ALA A 58 -8.45 -2.14 -4.44
CA ALA A 58 -9.70 -2.15 -3.67
C ALA A 58 -10.94 -2.25 -4.58
N SER A 59 -10.96 -1.55 -5.71
CA SER A 59 -12.06 -1.62 -6.69
C SER A 59 -12.19 -3.00 -7.32
N GLU A 60 -11.06 -3.60 -7.70
CA GLU A 60 -11.01 -4.96 -8.27
C GLU A 60 -11.43 -6.00 -7.23
N ALA A 61 -10.98 -5.88 -5.98
CA ALA A 61 -11.34 -6.81 -4.90
C ALA A 61 -12.85 -6.86 -4.58
N VAL A 62 -13.61 -5.81 -4.93
CA VAL A 62 -15.08 -5.77 -4.79
C VAL A 62 -15.77 -6.33 -6.04
N SER A 63 -15.12 -6.26 -7.20
CA SER A 63 -15.69 -6.65 -8.48
C SER A 63 -15.49 -8.14 -8.80
N LEU A 64 -14.58 -8.81 -8.07
CA LEU A 64 -14.33 -10.25 -8.10
C LEU A 64 -15.23 -11.02 -7.11
#